data_AF-A0A0U1DRN3-F1
#
_entry.id   AF-A0A0U1DRN3-F1
#
_cell.length_a   1.000
_cell.length_b   1.000
_cell.length_c   1.000
_cell.angle_alpha   90.00
_cell.angle_beta   90.00
_cell.angle_gamma   90.00
#
_symmetry.space_group_name_H-M   'P 1'
#
loop_
_entity.id
_entity.type
_entity.pdbx_description
1 polymer ?
#
loop_
_entity_poly.entity_id
_entity_poly.type
_entity_poly.pdbx_seq_one_letter_code
_entity_poly.pdbx_strand_id
1 'polypeptide(L)'
;MARYRPMPALMAAAATALLLSGCSGGEETPPIKPKSEVDMGAWKDVLISNHNASSNPDMDKLYELTADQCDDTLDEMRTGLAIAIDNHYLTPDTTRTNMMYVCPGREHIVDDALKAMQETDAKIREACRAPKELRTSDQKMWTDLEGC
;
A
#
# COMPACT_ATOMS: atom_id res chain seq x y z
N MET A 1 -28.52 -35.38 -56.96
CA MET A 1 -27.13 -35.60 -57.41
C MET A 1 -26.59 -34.28 -57.97
N ALA A 2 -25.33 -33.93 -57.63
CA ALA A 2 -24.48 -32.82 -58.11
C ALA A 2 -25.01 -31.36 -57.91
N ARG A 3 -24.57 -30.63 -56.87
CA ARG A 3 -23.37 -29.73 -56.78
C ARG A 3 -23.25 -28.71 -57.92
N TYR A 4 -23.29 -27.42 -57.59
CA TYR A 4 -22.28 -26.40 -57.96
C TYR A 4 -22.58 -25.09 -57.21
N ARG A 5 -21.63 -24.64 -56.37
CA ARG A 5 -21.53 -23.23 -55.95
C ARG A 5 -20.74 -22.47 -57.01
N PRO A 6 -21.04 -21.19 -57.21
CA PRO A 6 -19.96 -20.20 -57.22
C PRO A 6 -20.30 -18.96 -56.37
N MET A 7 -19.34 -18.55 -55.54
CA MET A 7 -19.10 -17.15 -55.20
C MET A 7 -17.93 -16.70 -56.07
N PRO A 8 -18.02 -15.52 -56.71
CA PRO A 8 -17.13 -14.40 -56.33
C PRO A 8 -17.87 -13.05 -56.52
N ALA A 9 -17.43 -11.87 -56.11
CA ALA A 9 -16.46 -11.35 -55.17
C ALA A 9 -16.70 -9.82 -55.18
N LEU A 10 -16.33 -9.15 -54.08
CA LEU A 10 -15.90 -7.74 -54.00
C LEU A 10 -16.94 -6.63 -54.30
N MET A 11 -17.28 -5.86 -53.27
CA MET A 11 -16.70 -4.54 -52.95
C MET A 11 -17.42 -4.00 -51.68
N ALA A 12 -16.73 -3.86 -50.55
CA ALA A 12 -16.10 -2.60 -50.09
C ALA A 12 -17.13 -1.45 -49.96
N ALA A 13 -17.25 -0.68 -48.88
CA ALA A 13 -16.54 -0.54 -47.61
C ALA A 13 -17.38 0.42 -46.73
N ALA A 14 -17.24 0.32 -45.40
CA ALA A 14 -17.35 1.43 -44.43
C ALA A 14 -17.36 0.79 -43.02
N ALA A 15 -16.19 0.55 -42.42
CA ALA A 15 -15.56 1.51 -41.53
C ALA A 15 -16.45 1.91 -40.35
N THR A 16 -16.31 1.17 -39.24
CA THR A 16 -16.17 1.81 -37.94
C THR A 16 -15.09 1.04 -37.19
N ALA A 17 -13.99 1.75 -36.98
CA ALA A 17 -12.87 1.30 -36.19
C ALA A 17 -13.36 0.83 -34.82
N LEU A 18 -13.26 -0.48 -34.56
CA LEU A 18 -13.15 -0.97 -33.20
C LEU A 18 -11.77 -0.52 -32.72
N LEU A 19 -11.76 0.67 -32.16
CA LEU A 19 -10.69 1.14 -31.29
C LEU A 19 -10.55 0.08 -30.19
N LEU A 20 -9.59 -0.83 -30.38
CA LEU A 20 -8.89 -1.46 -29.29
C LEU A 20 -8.07 -0.36 -28.59
N SER A 21 -8.78 0.61 -27.99
CA SER A 21 -8.22 1.46 -26.96
C SER A 21 -7.98 0.53 -25.77
N GLY A 22 -6.71 0.29 -25.49
CA GLY A 22 -6.29 -0.55 -24.39
C GLY A 22 -7.00 -0.18 -23.10
N CYS A 23 -7.72 -1.12 -22.53
CA CYS A 23 -7.71 -1.22 -21.08
C CYS A 23 -6.30 -1.66 -20.73
N SER A 24 -5.44 -0.67 -20.44
CA SER A 24 -4.37 -0.86 -19.46
C SER A 24 -4.99 -1.65 -18.32
N GLY A 25 -4.55 -2.90 -18.12
CA GLY A 25 -4.92 -3.67 -16.96
C GLY A 25 -4.45 -2.88 -15.76
N GLY A 26 -5.33 -2.04 -15.21
CA GLY A 26 -5.17 -1.49 -13.89
C GLY A 26 -5.13 -2.72 -13.00
N GLU A 27 -4.00 -2.94 -12.36
CA GLU A 27 -3.86 -3.94 -11.31
C GLU A 27 -5.02 -3.69 -10.33
N GLU A 28 -6.01 -4.57 -10.32
CA GLU A 28 -7.17 -4.41 -9.44
C GLU A 28 -6.63 -4.43 -8.02
N THR A 29 -6.71 -3.29 -7.32
CA THR A 29 -6.27 -3.20 -5.93
C THR A 29 -7.09 -4.22 -5.13
N PRO A 30 -6.46 -5.17 -4.41
CA PRO A 30 -7.19 -6.25 -3.73
C PRO A 30 -8.31 -5.69 -2.83
N PRO A 31 -9.51 -6.28 -2.76
CA PRO A 31 -10.60 -5.67 -2.01
C PRO A 31 -10.37 -5.68 -0.49
N ILE A 32 -10.95 -4.70 0.20
CA ILE A 32 -11.10 -4.72 1.65
C ILE A 32 -12.24 -5.68 1.99
N LYS A 33 -11.97 -6.67 2.85
CA LYS A 33 -12.99 -7.61 3.29
C LYS A 33 -14.03 -6.89 4.15
N PRO A 34 -15.33 -7.13 3.95
CA PRO A 34 -16.34 -6.69 4.90
C PRO A 34 -16.11 -7.38 6.25
N LYS A 35 -16.45 -6.70 7.35
CA LYS A 35 -16.22 -7.19 8.72
C LYS A 35 -16.77 -8.60 8.97
N SER A 36 -17.89 -8.95 8.34
CA SER A 36 -18.52 -10.27 8.43
C SER A 36 -17.69 -11.41 7.83
N GLU A 37 -16.71 -11.09 6.99
CA GLU A 37 -15.80 -12.05 6.35
C GLU A 37 -14.42 -12.12 7.02
N VAL A 38 -14.16 -11.26 8.02
CA VAL A 38 -12.93 -11.29 8.81
C VAL A 38 -13.10 -12.28 9.96
N ASP A 39 -12.15 -13.21 10.10
CA ASP A 39 -12.08 -14.08 11.27
C ASP A 39 -11.54 -13.29 12.47
N MET A 40 -12.44 -12.58 13.15
CA MET A 40 -12.13 -11.72 14.30
C MET A 40 -11.55 -12.51 15.47
N GLY A 41 -11.91 -13.78 15.62
CA GLY A 41 -11.39 -14.66 16.66
C GLY A 41 -9.93 -15.00 16.40
N ALA A 42 -9.63 -15.53 15.21
CA ALA A 42 -8.27 -15.85 14.82
C ALA A 42 -7.36 -14.61 14.82
N TRP A 43 -7.86 -13.46 14.34
CA TRP A 43 -7.11 -12.21 14.37
C TRP A 43 -6.78 -11.77 15.80
N LYS A 44 -7.78 -11.79 16.70
CA LYS A 44 -7.57 -11.47 18.12
C LYS A 44 -6.53 -12.40 18.75
N ASP A 45 -6.60 -13.70 18.47
CA ASP A 45 -5.66 -14.67 19.03
C ASP A 45 -4.23 -14.41 18.55
N VAL A 46 -4.04 -14.05 17.28
CA VAL A 46 -2.73 -13.65 16.74
C VAL A 46 -2.23 -12.36 17.40
N LEU A 47 -3.09 -11.35 17.58
CA LEU A 47 -2.70 -10.10 18.24
C LEU A 47 -2.23 -10.32 19.68
N ILE A 48 -2.95 -11.15 20.44
CA ILE A 48 -2.59 -11.48 21.82
C ILE A 48 -1.29 -12.29 21.86
N SER A 49 -1.18 -13.33 21.01
CA SER A 49 -0.09 -14.30 21.09
C SER A 49 1.21 -13.79 20.50
N ASN A 50 1.14 -13.01 19.41
CA ASN A 50 2.32 -12.63 18.63
C ASN A 50 2.70 -11.16 18.82
N HIS A 51 1.76 -10.31 19.22
CA HIS A 51 1.97 -8.85 19.31
C HIS A 51 1.79 -8.30 20.72
N ASN A 52 1.66 -9.16 21.74
CA ASN A 52 1.46 -8.78 23.14
C ASN A 52 0.29 -7.80 23.35
N ALA A 53 -0.75 -7.90 22.52
CA ALA A 53 -1.94 -7.07 22.68
C ALA A 53 -2.64 -7.38 24.02
N SER A 54 -3.48 -6.44 24.46
CA SER A 54 -4.41 -6.66 25.57
C SER A 54 -5.19 -7.97 25.36
N SER A 55 -5.48 -8.70 26.45
CA SER A 55 -6.28 -9.94 26.40
C SER A 55 -7.70 -9.72 25.87
N ASN A 56 -8.16 -8.47 25.82
CA ASN A 56 -9.43 -8.10 25.20
C ASN A 56 -9.29 -6.82 24.37
N PRO A 57 -8.68 -6.89 23.17
CA PRO A 57 -8.62 -5.75 22.27
C PRO A 57 -10.01 -5.45 21.69
N ASP A 58 -10.28 -4.17 21.44
CA ASP A 58 -11.49 -3.73 20.74
C ASP A 58 -11.35 -4.04 19.24
N MET A 59 -11.77 -5.23 18.86
CA MET A 59 -11.64 -5.73 17.48
C MET A 59 -12.50 -4.93 16.50
N ASP A 60 -13.59 -4.33 16.96
CA ASP A 60 -14.46 -3.52 16.13
C ASP A 60 -13.76 -2.23 15.70
N LYS A 61 -13.17 -1.54 16.66
CA LYS A 61 -12.37 -0.36 16.41
C LYS A 61 -11.10 -0.69 15.61
N LEU A 62 -10.46 -1.83 15.89
CA LEU A 62 -9.30 -2.27 15.10
C LEU A 62 -9.66 -2.54 13.64
N TYR A 63 -10.81 -3.15 13.37
CA TYR A 63 -11.28 -3.33 11.99
C TYR A 63 -11.46 -1.99 11.28
N GLU A 64 -12.15 -1.03 11.91
CA GLU A 64 -12.37 0.30 11.32
C GLU A 64 -11.06 1.02 10.99
N LEU A 65 -10.12 1.05 11.96
CA LEU A 65 -8.81 1.66 11.75
C LEU A 65 -8.00 0.96 10.66
N THR A 66 -8.03 -0.37 10.63
CA THR A 66 -7.28 -1.13 9.63
C THR A 66 -7.88 -0.97 8.25
N ALA A 67 -9.22 -0.93 8.14
CA ALA A 67 -9.90 -0.72 6.87
C ALA A 67 -9.58 0.66 6.28
N ASP A 68 -9.48 1.70 7.11
CA ASP A 68 -9.01 3.02 6.71
C ASP A 68 -7.56 2.95 6.18
N GLN A 69 -6.66 2.32 6.95
CA GLN A 69 -5.26 2.11 6.56
C GLN A 69 -5.06 1.29 5.28
N CYS A 70 -6.02 0.45 4.91
CA CYS A 70 -5.93 -0.35 3.70
C CYS A 70 -5.93 0.49 2.42
N ASP A 71 -6.46 1.72 2.46
CA ASP A 71 -6.48 2.66 1.35
C ASP A 71 -5.41 3.76 1.48
N ASP A 72 -4.57 3.72 2.51
CA ASP A 72 -3.47 4.67 2.69
C ASP A 72 -2.56 4.68 1.46
N THR A 73 -2.14 5.88 1.06
CA THR A 73 -1.00 6.05 0.17
C THR A 73 0.30 5.67 0.88
N LEU A 74 1.37 5.47 0.11
CA LEU A 74 2.70 5.22 0.68
C LEU A 74 3.13 6.31 1.67
N ASP A 75 2.79 7.58 1.39
CA ASP A 75 3.16 8.71 2.23
C ASP A 75 2.36 8.76 3.55
N GLU A 76 1.06 8.43 3.48
CA GLU A 76 0.19 8.31 4.65
C GLU A 76 0.63 7.14 5.53
N MET A 77 0.86 5.95 4.93
CA MET A 77 1.37 4.78 5.65
C MET A 77 2.71 5.07 6.30
N ARG A 78 3.63 5.72 5.59
CA ARG A 78 4.94 6.14 6.12
C ARG A 78 4.79 7.06 7.32
N THR A 79 3.94 8.07 7.21
CA THR A 79 3.71 9.05 8.28
C THR A 79 3.05 8.39 9.49
N GLY A 80 2.04 7.55 9.26
CA GLY A 80 1.35 6.79 10.30
C GLY A 80 2.29 5.85 11.05
N LEU A 81 3.14 5.11 10.33
CA LEU A 81 4.15 4.23 10.93
C LEU A 81 5.20 5.01 11.74
N ALA A 82 5.70 6.14 11.24
CA ALA A 82 6.63 6.98 11.98
C ALA A 82 6.04 7.43 13.32
N ILE A 83 4.81 7.98 13.29
CA ILE A 83 4.09 8.40 14.50
C ILE A 83 3.86 7.21 15.44
N ALA A 84 3.46 6.06 14.91
CA ALA A 84 3.19 4.87 15.71
C ALA A 84 4.45 4.32 16.41
N ILE A 85 5.59 4.33 15.71
CA ILE A 85 6.90 3.91 16.24
C ILE A 85 7.36 4.87 17.34
N ASP A 86 7.31 6.19 17.08
CA ASP A 86 7.76 7.22 18.03
C ASP A 86 6.94 7.21 19.32
N ASN A 87 5.65 6.91 19.23
CA ASN A 87 4.76 6.83 20.39
C ASN A 87 4.66 5.41 21.00
N HIS A 88 5.38 4.43 20.46
CA HIS A 88 5.31 3.02 20.88
C HIS A 88 3.89 2.42 20.85
N TYR A 89 3.03 2.90 19.95
CA TYR A 89 1.63 2.46 19.88
C TYR A 89 1.44 1.19 19.06
N LEU A 90 2.12 1.09 17.92
CA LEU A 90 2.02 -0.05 17.02
C LEU A 90 3.39 -0.36 16.42
N THR A 91 3.67 -1.65 16.24
CA THR A 91 4.83 -2.09 15.49
C THR A 91 4.45 -2.28 14.02
N PRO A 92 5.40 -2.15 13.08
CA PRO A 92 5.12 -2.43 11.67
C PRO A 92 4.62 -3.86 11.43
N ASP A 93 5.09 -4.84 12.21
CA ASP A 93 4.63 -6.22 12.13
C ASP A 93 3.17 -6.36 12.57
N THR A 94 2.74 -5.57 13.56
CA THR A 94 1.33 -5.50 13.97
C THR A 94 0.48 -4.89 12.86
N THR A 95 0.93 -3.79 12.24
CA THR A 95 0.24 -3.18 11.09
C THR A 95 0.13 -4.17 9.93
N ARG A 96 1.22 -4.86 9.57
CA ARG A 96 1.20 -5.91 8.54
C ARG A 96 0.21 -7.01 8.86
N THR A 97 0.19 -7.46 10.13
CA THR A 97 -0.77 -8.47 10.61
C THR A 97 -2.21 -8.01 10.46
N ASN A 98 -2.52 -6.77 10.88
CA ASN A 98 -3.86 -6.22 10.75
C ASN A 98 -4.32 -6.22 9.29
N MET A 99 -3.47 -5.72 8.38
CA MET A 99 -3.77 -5.68 6.95
C MET A 99 -3.97 -7.07 6.34
N MET A 100 -3.19 -8.09 6.73
CA MET A 100 -3.40 -9.47 6.25
C MET A 100 -4.80 -10.01 6.53
N TYR A 101 -5.44 -9.59 7.63
CA TYR A 101 -6.81 -9.99 7.94
C TYR A 101 -7.85 -9.19 7.17
N VAL A 102 -7.67 -7.88 7.02
CA VAL A 102 -8.68 -6.96 6.49
C VAL A 102 -8.56 -6.72 4.98
N CYS A 103 -7.35 -6.58 4.43
CA CYS A 103 -7.07 -6.33 3.01
C CYS A 103 -5.85 -7.14 2.53
N PRO A 104 -5.96 -8.48 2.47
CA PRO A 104 -4.85 -9.34 2.06
C PRO A 104 -4.35 -8.98 0.65
N GLY A 105 -3.03 -8.91 0.49
CA GLY A 105 -2.34 -8.51 -0.73
C GLY A 105 -1.91 -7.03 -0.73
N ARG A 106 -2.38 -6.23 0.22
CA ARG A 106 -1.98 -4.80 0.35
C ARG A 106 -0.90 -4.57 1.40
N GLU A 107 -0.53 -5.57 2.19
CA GLU A 107 0.40 -5.43 3.31
C GLU A 107 1.83 -5.03 2.91
N HIS A 108 2.18 -5.18 1.62
CA HIS A 108 3.48 -4.77 1.06
C HIS A 108 3.74 -3.26 1.22
N ILE A 109 2.68 -2.44 1.29
CA ILE A 109 2.83 -0.99 1.48
C ILE A 109 3.50 -0.64 2.80
N VAL A 110 3.37 -1.50 3.83
CA VAL A 110 4.07 -1.36 5.10
C VAL A 110 5.58 -1.48 4.89
N ASP A 111 6.01 -2.45 4.08
CA ASP A 111 7.42 -2.68 3.79
C ASP A 111 8.02 -1.56 2.93
N ASP A 112 7.26 -1.10 1.93
CA ASP A 112 7.64 0.04 1.10
C ASP A 112 7.76 1.32 1.93
N ALA A 113 6.83 1.54 2.86
CA ALA A 113 6.85 2.67 3.78
C ALA A 113 8.09 2.63 4.68
N LEU A 114 8.38 1.48 5.31
CA LEU A 114 9.58 1.29 6.13
C LEU A 114 10.86 1.55 5.35
N LYS A 115 10.95 1.06 4.12
CA LYS A 115 12.09 1.31 3.24
C LYS A 115 12.24 2.80 2.95
N ALA A 116 11.14 3.49 2.63
CA ALA A 116 11.15 4.93 2.38
C ALA A 116 11.59 5.73 3.62
N MET A 117 11.22 5.30 4.84
CA MET A 117 11.72 5.89 6.09
C MET A 117 13.24 5.73 6.20
N GLN A 118 13.75 4.50 6.02
CA GLN A 118 15.18 4.21 6.12
C GLN A 118 16.02 4.98 5.08
N GLU A 119 15.52 5.13 3.87
CA GLU A 119 16.14 5.94 2.83
C GLU A 119 16.15 7.42 3.19
N THR A 120 15.09 7.92 3.82
CA THR A 120 15.00 9.30 4.31
C THR A 120 16.03 9.52 5.42
N ASP A 121 16.10 8.65 6.42
CA ASP A 121 17.09 8.72 7.50
C ASP A 121 18.53 8.66 6.97
N ALA A 122 18.79 7.82 5.97
CA ALA A 122 20.10 7.74 5.34
C ALA A 122 20.50 9.08 4.68
N LYS A 123 19.58 9.69 3.92
CA LYS A 123 19.79 11.01 3.27
C LYS A 123 20.02 12.12 4.30
N ILE A 124 19.26 12.11 5.39
CA ILE A 124 19.42 13.07 6.49
C ILE A 124 20.79 12.90 7.16
N ARG A 125 21.20 11.68 7.49
CA ARG A 125 22.52 11.41 8.08
C ARG A 125 23.67 11.80 7.16
N GLU A 126 23.53 11.58 5.86
CA GLU A 126 24.50 12.03 4.87
C GLU A 126 24.59 13.57 4.84
N ALA A 127 23.44 14.25 4.83
CA ALA A 127 23.35 15.70 4.87
C ALA A 127 23.98 16.30 6.15
N CYS A 128 23.76 15.68 7.31
CA CYS A 128 24.38 16.08 8.58
C CYS A 128 25.91 16.03 8.51
N ARG A 129 26.49 15.08 7.76
CA ARG A 129 27.95 14.93 7.61
C ARG A 129 28.55 15.92 6.61
N ALA A 130 27.74 16.44 5.68
CA ALA A 130 28.19 17.43 4.71
C ALA A 130 28.46 18.79 5.39
N PRO A 131 29.54 19.50 5.01
CA PRO A 131 29.75 20.89 5.44
C PRO A 131 28.52 21.74 5.12
N LYS A 132 28.11 22.62 6.05
CA LYS A 132 26.88 23.44 5.93
C LYS A 132 26.82 24.23 4.62
N GLU A 133 27.97 24.67 4.14
CA GLU A 133 28.13 25.48 2.92
C GLU A 133 27.80 24.70 1.64
N LEU A 134 27.89 23.37 1.69
CA LEU A 134 27.69 22.47 0.56
C LEU A 134 26.31 21.81 0.55
N ARG A 135 25.47 22.06 1.57
CA ARG A 135 24.13 21.50 1.67
C ARG A 135 23.16 22.17 0.68
N THR A 136 22.35 21.37 -0.01
CA THR A 136 21.22 21.87 -0.81
C THR A 136 20.15 22.50 0.09
N SER A 137 19.19 23.23 -0.49
CA SER A 137 18.08 23.82 0.27
C SER A 137 17.29 22.77 1.05
N ASP A 138 17.01 21.62 0.42
CA ASP A 138 16.27 20.53 1.05
C ASP A 138 17.09 19.91 2.19
N GLN A 139 18.40 19.69 1.97
CA GLN A 139 19.30 19.18 3.01
C GLN A 139 19.39 20.13 4.21
N LYS A 140 19.37 21.46 3.99
CA LYS A 140 19.34 22.44 5.09
C LYS A 140 18.10 22.29 5.94
N MET A 141 16.92 22.23 5.32
CA MET A 141 15.65 22.04 6.03
C MET A 141 15.68 20.81 6.95
N TRP A 142 16.10 19.66 6.42
CA TRP A 142 16.15 18.42 7.21
C TRP A 142 17.21 18.46 8.31
N THR A 143 18.39 19.02 8.02
CA THR A 143 19.48 19.08 9.01
C THR A 143 19.19 20.07 10.15
N ASP A 144 18.53 21.20 9.86
CA ASP A 144 18.08 22.16 10.87
C ASP A 144 17.02 21.55 11.82
N LEU A 145 16.10 20.73 11.28
CA LEU A 145 15.12 19.98 12.09
C LEU A 145 15.80 18.98 13.04
N GLU A 146 16.86 18.31 12.58
CA GLU A 146 17.63 17.32 13.35
C GLU A 146 18.70 17.93 14.26
N GLY A 147 18.96 19.23 14.15
CA GLY A 147 19.98 19.92 14.95
C GLY A 147 21.42 19.60 14.54
N CYS A 148 21.65 19.27 13.27
CA CYS A 148 22.96 19.08 12.65
C CYS A 148 23.17 20.08 11.50
#